data_AF-A0A957SDJ1-F1
#
_entry.id   AF-A0A957SDJ1-F1
#
_cell.length_a   1.000
_cell.length_b   1.000
_cell.length_c   1.000
_cell.angle_alpha   90.00
_cell.angle_beta   90.00
_cell.angle_gamma   90.00
#
_symmetry.space_group_name_H-M   'P 1'
#
loop_
_entity.id
_entity.type
_entity.pdbx_description
1 polymer ?
#
loop_
_entity_poly.entity_id
_entity_poly.type
_entity_poly.pdbx_seq_one_letter_code
_entity_poly.pdbx_strand_id
1 'polypeptide(L)'
;DATLLQKRFTLPARDPVRVSFGGVARGQEAPIFWISEKTANRILADSGQTVEALRRAAEQLGLDEVQTFDTGQTVAMQIDGEVRAGVEAVHVIGHLPAVEAQNLGGQMIVVMAQYDAPPPAPGDAIYPAVNDNASGVAVMLEAIRIMYETGYRPYKTFLFVA
;
A
#
# COMPACT_ATOMS: atom_id res chain seq x y z
N ASP A 1 -5.69 27.77 3.08
CA ASP A 1 -5.68 28.27 4.46
C ASP A 1 -4.33 27.94 5.10
N ALA A 2 -3.58 28.94 5.56
CA ALA A 2 -2.20 28.77 6.04
C ALA A 2 -2.13 27.98 7.36
N THR A 3 -3.22 27.97 8.14
CA THR A 3 -3.37 27.16 9.35
C THR A 3 -3.48 25.67 9.07
N LEU A 4 -4.03 25.27 7.91
CA LEU A 4 -4.07 23.87 7.49
C LEU A 4 -2.68 23.31 7.16
N LEU A 5 -1.74 24.16 6.74
CA LEU A 5 -0.35 23.75 6.46
C LEU A 5 0.43 23.44 7.76
N GLN A 6 -0.04 23.93 8.90
CA GLN A 6 0.53 23.59 10.21
C GLN A 6 -0.10 22.33 10.83
N LYS A 7 -1.27 21.91 10.34
CA LYS A 7 -1.90 20.66 10.77
C LYS A 7 -1.09 19.50 10.19
N ARG A 8 -0.53 18.69 11.08
CA ARG A 8 0.23 17.51 10.69
C ARG A 8 -0.77 16.40 10.39
N PHE A 9 -0.84 16.01 9.13
CA PHE A 9 -1.70 14.91 8.70
C PHE A 9 -1.10 13.59 9.14
N THR A 10 -1.93 12.70 9.67
CA THR A 10 -1.53 11.31 9.81
C THR A 10 -1.73 10.65 8.45
N LEU A 11 -0.70 9.94 7.98
CA LEU A 11 -0.83 9.06 6.83
C LEU A 11 -1.23 7.69 7.36
N PRO A 12 -2.47 7.24 7.21
CA PRO A 12 -2.67 5.96 6.57
C PRO A 12 -2.37 6.20 5.08
N ALA A 13 -1.43 5.45 4.51
CA ALA A 13 -1.15 5.52 3.08
C ALA A 13 -2.36 5.17 2.19
N ARG A 14 -3.48 4.74 2.80
CA ARG A 14 -4.69 4.30 2.12
C ARG A 14 -5.91 4.61 2.98
N ASP A 15 -6.85 5.36 2.42
CA ASP A 15 -8.22 5.39 2.95
C ASP A 15 -8.78 3.96 2.82
N PRO A 16 -9.16 3.29 3.93
CA PRO A 16 -9.64 1.91 3.88
C PRO A 16 -10.97 1.77 3.11
N VAL A 17 -11.66 2.87 2.85
CA VAL A 17 -12.94 2.93 2.14
C VAL A 17 -12.76 3.39 0.68
N ARG A 18 -11.61 4.01 0.35
CA ARG A 18 -11.35 4.55 -0.98
C ARG A 18 -10.01 4.08 -1.54
N VAL A 19 -10.08 3.12 -2.47
CA VAL A 19 -8.93 2.75 -3.31
C VAL A 19 -8.91 3.69 -4.53
N SER A 20 -7.96 4.62 -4.57
CA SER A 20 -7.69 5.40 -5.78
C SER A 20 -6.33 5.01 -6.33
N PHE A 21 -6.31 4.36 -7.49
CA PHE A 21 -5.07 4.19 -8.26
C PHE A 21 -4.70 5.54 -8.90
N GLY A 22 -3.45 5.97 -8.73
CA GLY A 22 -2.90 7.16 -9.40
C GLY A 22 -3.29 8.53 -8.83
N GLY A 23 -3.93 8.59 -7.66
CA GLY A 23 -4.26 9.84 -6.97
C GLY A 23 -3.21 10.24 -5.93
N VAL A 24 -3.06 11.54 -5.68
CA VAL A 24 -2.27 12.02 -4.53
C VAL A 24 -3.03 11.65 -3.25
N ALA A 25 -2.50 10.70 -2.49
CA ALA A 25 -2.98 10.42 -1.14
C ALA A 25 -2.70 11.65 -0.27
N ARG A 26 -3.77 12.37 0.10
CA ARG A 26 -3.69 13.41 1.13
C ARG A 26 -4.00 12.72 2.45
N GLY A 27 -3.09 12.85 3.43
CA GLY A 27 -3.36 12.37 4.78
C GLY A 27 -4.60 13.04 5.38
N GLN A 28 -5.12 12.46 6.45
CA GLN A 28 -6.36 12.93 7.09
C GLN A 28 -6.08 13.77 8.34
N GLU A 29 -6.99 14.70 8.66
CA GLU A 29 -6.94 15.51 9.90
C GLU A 29 -7.35 14.70 11.13
N ALA A 30 -8.01 13.56 10.93
CA ALA A 30 -8.37 12.62 11.99
C ALA A 30 -7.38 11.45 11.99
N PRO A 31 -6.90 11.02 13.17
CA PRO A 31 -6.12 9.79 13.29
C PRO A 31 -6.97 8.57 12.92
N ILE A 32 -6.36 7.62 12.21
CA ILE A 32 -6.96 6.32 11.88
C ILE A 32 -6.02 5.23 12.37
N PHE A 33 -6.60 4.19 12.98
CA PHE A 33 -5.85 3.03 13.46
C PHE A 33 -6.36 1.73 12.86
N TRP A 34 -5.39 0.87 12.55
CA TRP A 34 -5.64 -0.56 12.54
C TRP A 34 -5.73 -1.05 13.97
N ILE A 35 -6.77 -1.81 14.28
CA ILE A 35 -6.94 -2.50 15.55
C ILE A 35 -7.11 -3.99 15.30
N SER A 36 -6.75 -4.82 16.28
CA SER A 36 -6.99 -6.26 16.18
C SER A 36 -8.48 -6.57 16.24
N GLU A 37 -8.87 -7.71 15.68
CA GLU A 37 -10.25 -8.20 15.74
C GLU A 37 -10.73 -8.38 17.19
N LYS A 38 -9.82 -8.78 18.10
CA LYS A 38 -10.10 -8.86 19.54
C LYS A 38 -10.48 -7.49 20.11
N THR A 39 -9.77 -6.43 19.75
CA THR A 39 -10.10 -5.07 20.21
C THR A 39 -11.40 -4.59 19.57
N ALA A 40 -11.63 -4.85 18.29
CA ALA A 40 -12.89 -4.50 17.63
C ALA A 40 -14.09 -5.19 18.29
N ASN A 41 -14.01 -6.50 18.58
CA ASN A 41 -15.07 -7.23 19.27
C ASN A 41 -15.32 -6.72 20.70
N ARG A 42 -14.31 -6.17 21.38
CA ARG A 42 -14.52 -5.49 22.67
C ARG A 42 -15.34 -4.20 22.52
N ILE A 43 -15.11 -3.43 21.45
CA ILE A 43 -15.88 -2.22 21.14
C ILE A 43 -17.32 -2.59 20.76
N LEU A 44 -17.52 -3.73 20.08
CA LEU A 44 -18.84 -4.21 19.67
C LEU A 44 -19.62 -4.96 20.77
N ALA A 45 -19.05 -5.16 21.95
CA ALA A 45 -19.59 -6.07 22.96
C ALA A 45 -21.05 -5.75 23.36
N ASP A 46 -21.39 -4.48 23.47
CA ASP A 46 -22.72 -4.04 23.94
C ASP A 46 -23.74 -3.90 22.80
N SER A 47 -23.30 -3.93 21.53
CA SER A 47 -24.20 -3.88 20.38
C SER A 47 -24.75 -5.26 19.97
N GLY A 48 -24.28 -6.34 20.61
CA GLY A 48 -24.60 -7.71 20.23
C GLY A 48 -23.99 -8.15 18.90
N GLN A 49 -23.09 -7.34 18.33
CA GLN A 49 -22.41 -7.63 17.07
C GLN A 49 -21.01 -8.22 17.31
N THR A 50 -20.50 -8.88 16.29
CA THR A 50 -19.09 -9.29 16.21
C THR A 50 -18.56 -8.93 14.83
N VAL A 51 -17.25 -8.73 14.70
CA VAL A 51 -16.62 -8.48 13.40
C VAL A 51 -17.00 -9.56 12.38
N GLU A 52 -17.03 -10.81 12.81
CA GLU A 52 -17.40 -11.95 11.97
C GLU A 52 -18.88 -11.89 11.50
N ALA A 53 -19.81 -11.50 12.37
CA ALA A 53 -21.20 -11.28 11.97
C ALA A 53 -21.35 -10.11 10.99
N LEU A 54 -20.61 -9.03 11.22
CA LEU A 54 -20.61 -7.84 10.35
C LEU A 54 -20.03 -8.13 8.97
N ARG A 55 -18.98 -8.95 8.87
CA ARG A 55 -18.43 -9.39 7.57
C ARG A 55 -19.47 -10.15 6.75
N ARG A 56 -20.19 -11.10 7.37
CA ARG A 56 -21.27 -11.83 6.69
C ARG A 56 -22.43 -10.93 6.28
N ALA A 57 -22.79 -9.95 7.11
CA ALA A 57 -23.80 -8.96 6.75
C ALA A 57 -23.35 -8.10 5.57
N ALA A 58 -22.06 -7.72 5.52
CA ALA A 58 -21.50 -6.93 4.42
C ALA A 58 -21.56 -7.65 3.07
N GLU A 59 -21.43 -8.98 3.04
CA GLU A 59 -21.59 -9.79 1.81
C GLU A 59 -23.01 -9.75 1.23
N GLN A 60 -24.00 -9.38 2.04
CA GLN A 60 -25.40 -9.30 1.65
C GLN A 60 -25.80 -7.89 1.18
N LEU A 61 -24.94 -6.89 1.37
CA LEU A 61 -25.22 -5.50 1.01
C LEU A 61 -25.27 -5.33 -0.51
N GLY A 62 -26.26 -4.57 -0.98
CA GLY A 62 -26.35 -4.13 -2.36
C GLY A 62 -25.31 -3.06 -2.71
N LEU A 63 -25.28 -2.67 -3.98
CA LEU A 63 -24.48 -1.53 -4.45
C LEU A 63 -24.91 -0.26 -3.70
N ASP A 64 -23.94 0.46 -3.14
CA ASP A 64 -24.13 1.69 -2.35
C ASP A 64 -24.96 1.53 -1.07
N GLU A 65 -25.22 0.29 -0.62
CA GLU A 65 -25.89 0.04 0.65
C GLU A 65 -24.88 0.11 1.82
N VAL A 66 -25.29 0.79 2.89
CA VAL A 66 -24.47 0.96 4.10
C VAL A 66 -25.29 0.58 5.31
N GLN A 67 -24.74 -0.32 6.13
CA GLN A 67 -25.29 -0.62 7.45
C GLN A 67 -24.56 0.19 8.51
N THR A 68 -25.33 0.89 9.35
CA THR A 68 -24.81 1.61 10.52
C THR A 68 -25.58 1.18 11.76
N PHE A 69 -24.92 1.18 12.91
CA PHE A 69 -25.52 0.87 14.20
C PHE A 69 -24.71 1.55 15.30
N ASP A 70 -25.37 1.79 16.43
CA ASP A 70 -24.69 2.32 17.61
C ASP A 70 -23.95 1.19 18.34
N THR A 71 -22.71 1.46 18.73
CA THR A 71 -21.91 0.53 19.52
C THR A 71 -22.21 0.65 21.03
N GLY A 72 -22.79 1.76 21.46
CA GLY A 72 -22.99 2.10 22.86
C GLY A 72 -21.70 2.44 23.61
N GLN A 73 -20.54 2.40 22.94
CA GLN A 73 -19.24 2.62 23.55
C GLN A 73 -18.66 3.98 23.22
N THR A 74 -18.04 4.60 24.23
CA THR A 74 -17.15 5.75 24.03
C THR A 74 -15.71 5.27 24.03
N VAL A 75 -14.99 5.53 22.94
CA VAL A 75 -13.56 5.16 22.80
C VAL A 75 -12.69 6.42 22.74
N ALA A 76 -11.49 6.32 23.30
CA ALA A 76 -10.47 7.36 23.22
C ALA A 76 -9.23 6.81 22.51
N MET A 77 -8.55 7.69 21.77
CA MET A 77 -7.35 7.36 21.00
C MET A 77 -6.26 8.40 21.24
N GLN A 78 -5.01 7.94 21.36
CA GLN A 78 -3.82 8.78 21.45
C GLN A 78 -2.73 8.20 20.57
N ILE A 79 -1.99 9.06 19.86
CA ILE A 79 -0.80 8.71 19.11
C ILE A 79 0.37 9.47 19.71
N ASP A 80 1.31 8.73 20.28
CA ASP A 80 2.62 9.26 20.62
C ASP A 80 3.56 8.95 19.46
N GLY A 81 3.73 9.91 18.55
CA GLY A 81 4.48 9.73 17.32
C GLY A 81 5.32 10.95 16.94
N GLU A 82 6.40 10.70 16.22
CA GLU A 82 7.26 11.74 15.66
C GLU A 82 7.20 11.68 14.13
N VAL A 83 7.07 12.83 13.49
CA VAL A 83 7.19 12.92 12.03
C VAL A 83 8.66 12.88 11.66
N ARG A 84 9.06 11.82 10.94
CA ARG A 84 10.39 11.74 10.33
C ARG A 84 10.30 12.16 8.88
N ALA A 85 11.00 13.24 8.54
CA ALA A 85 11.11 13.76 7.18
C ALA A 85 12.52 13.55 6.64
N GLY A 86 12.66 13.46 5.32
CA GLY A 86 13.96 13.24 4.68
C GLY A 86 14.56 11.87 5.01
N VAL A 87 13.72 10.87 5.30
CA VAL A 87 14.17 9.48 5.43
C VAL A 87 14.68 9.05 4.05
N GLU A 88 15.91 8.56 4.01
CA GLU A 88 16.52 8.07 2.79
C GLU A 88 15.78 6.83 2.29
N ALA A 89 15.29 6.89 1.06
CA ALA A 89 14.78 5.75 0.32
C ALA A 89 15.80 5.42 -0.77
N VAL A 90 16.16 4.13 -0.89
CA VAL A 90 17.10 3.66 -1.90
C VAL A 90 16.29 3.14 -3.08
N HIS A 91 16.70 3.49 -4.29
CA HIS A 91 16.19 2.89 -5.50
C HIS A 91 17.31 2.12 -6.19
N VAL A 92 17.05 0.88 -6.60
CA VAL A 92 18.00 0.08 -7.37
C VAL A 92 17.59 0.15 -8.83
N ILE A 93 18.46 0.75 -9.64
CA ILE A 93 18.19 1.02 -11.05
C ILE A 93 19.16 0.23 -11.92
N GLY A 94 18.62 -0.59 -12.81
CA GLY A 94 19.36 -1.32 -13.84
C GLY A 94 18.77 -1.07 -15.22
N HIS A 95 19.56 -1.22 -16.28
CA HIS A 95 19.06 -1.08 -17.64
C HIS A 95 19.63 -2.11 -18.62
N LEU A 96 18.81 -2.51 -19.59
CA LEU A 96 19.22 -3.32 -20.74
C LEU A 96 19.03 -2.47 -22.01
N PRO A 97 20.12 -1.99 -22.63
CA PRO A 97 20.02 -1.07 -23.76
C PRO A 97 19.40 -1.72 -24.98
N ALA A 98 18.67 -0.92 -25.75
CA ALA A 98 18.19 -1.32 -27.08
C ALA A 98 19.38 -1.65 -28.00
N VAL A 99 19.20 -2.62 -28.88
CA VAL A 99 20.01 -2.68 -30.09
C VAL A 99 19.52 -1.62 -31.07
N GLU A 100 20.44 -0.95 -31.78
CA GLU A 100 20.12 0.02 -32.84
C GLU A 100 19.45 -0.70 -34.02
N ALA A 101 18.16 -0.98 -33.87
CA ALA A 101 17.29 -1.42 -34.92
C ALA A 101 16.00 -0.61 -34.83
N GLN A 102 15.67 0.07 -35.92
CA GLN A 102 14.36 0.69 -36.19
C GLN A 102 14.01 2.00 -35.45
N ASN A 103 14.94 2.93 -35.20
CA ASN A 103 14.65 4.26 -34.61
C ASN A 103 13.93 4.25 -33.24
N LEU A 104 13.84 3.09 -32.58
CA LEU A 104 13.15 2.92 -31.30
C LEU A 104 14.08 3.10 -30.09
N GLY A 105 15.39 3.33 -30.31
CA GLY A 105 16.38 3.48 -29.24
C GLY A 105 16.15 4.66 -28.28
N GLY A 106 15.35 5.65 -28.69
CA GLY A 106 14.91 6.74 -27.81
C GLY A 106 13.70 6.42 -26.94
N GLN A 107 13.12 5.22 -27.07
CA GLN A 107 11.99 4.77 -26.26
C GLN A 107 12.44 3.76 -25.21
N MET A 108 11.79 3.80 -24.05
CA MET A 108 12.05 2.87 -22.96
C MET A 108 10.80 2.17 -22.45
N ILE A 109 10.98 0.95 -21.99
CA ILE A 109 10.02 0.20 -21.20
C ILE A 109 10.51 0.27 -19.75
N VAL A 110 9.69 0.86 -18.88
CA VAL A 110 9.99 0.91 -17.45
C VAL A 110 9.26 -0.24 -16.76
N VAL A 111 10.02 -1.11 -16.11
CA VAL A 111 9.50 -2.19 -15.26
C VAL A 111 9.80 -1.81 -13.82
N MET A 112 8.76 -1.65 -13.01
CA MET A 112 8.87 -1.22 -11.62
C MET A 112 8.32 -2.30 -10.69
N ALA A 113 9.01 -2.54 -9.58
CA ALA A 113 8.51 -3.38 -8.51
C ALA A 113 8.98 -2.82 -7.17
N GLN A 114 8.04 -2.51 -6.30
CA GLN A 114 8.34 -2.00 -4.96
C GLN A 114 9.02 -3.10 -4.12
N TYR A 115 10.13 -2.79 -3.44
CA TYR A 115 10.82 -3.75 -2.56
C TYR A 115 10.72 -3.44 -1.06
N ASP A 116 10.34 -2.21 -0.68
CA ASP A 116 10.11 -1.85 0.72
C ASP A 116 8.77 -2.44 1.22
N ALA A 117 8.43 -2.24 2.49
CA ALA A 117 7.21 -2.78 3.08
C ALA A 117 6.61 -1.81 4.10
N PRO A 118 5.27 -1.80 4.27
CA PRO A 118 4.66 -1.06 5.36
C PRO A 118 5.08 -1.64 6.73
N PRO A 119 4.88 -0.89 7.83
CA PRO A 119 5.12 -1.41 9.16
C PRO A 119 4.22 -2.62 9.49
N PRO A 120 4.61 -3.49 10.43
CA PRO A 120 3.79 -4.62 10.89
C PRO A 120 2.41 -4.20 11.38
N ALA A 121 1.40 -5.03 11.13
CA ALA A 121 0.07 -4.84 11.68
C ALA A 121 0.06 -5.11 13.21
N PRO A 122 -0.96 -4.63 13.94
CA PRO A 122 -1.05 -4.87 15.38
C PRO A 122 -1.06 -6.36 15.71
N GLY A 123 -0.01 -6.83 16.41
CA GLY A 123 0.15 -8.23 16.80
C GLY A 123 1.17 -9.00 15.95
N ASP A 124 1.61 -8.44 14.82
CA ASP A 124 2.63 -9.04 13.97
C ASP A 124 4.04 -8.60 14.38
N ALA A 125 4.99 -9.53 14.34
CA ALA A 125 6.40 -9.21 14.59
C ALA A 125 7.07 -8.54 13.38
N ILE A 126 6.66 -8.91 12.16
CA ILE A 126 7.18 -8.41 10.89
C ILE A 126 6.04 -8.33 9.86
N TYR A 127 6.14 -7.41 8.91
CA TYR A 127 5.32 -7.42 7.71
C TYR A 127 6.12 -8.04 6.56
N PRO A 128 5.89 -9.31 6.18
CA PRO A 128 6.77 -10.01 5.26
C PRO A 128 6.60 -9.56 3.79
N ALA A 129 5.52 -8.82 3.46
CA ALA A 129 5.24 -8.27 2.13
C ALA A 129 5.41 -9.24 0.94
N VAL A 130 5.26 -10.55 1.17
CA VAL A 130 5.60 -11.58 0.17
C VAL A 130 4.80 -11.39 -1.12
N ASN A 131 3.48 -11.27 -1.00
CA ASN A 131 2.62 -11.07 -2.16
C ASN A 131 2.52 -9.60 -2.58
N ASP A 132 2.61 -8.68 -1.64
CA ASP A 132 2.37 -7.27 -1.92
C ASP A 132 3.54 -6.61 -2.66
N ASN A 133 4.79 -6.98 -2.35
CA ASN A 133 5.98 -6.32 -2.87
C ASN A 133 7.05 -7.32 -3.36
N ALA A 134 7.43 -8.30 -2.53
CA ALA A 134 8.57 -9.19 -2.85
C ALA A 134 8.33 -10.07 -4.10
N SER A 135 7.08 -10.47 -4.35
CA SER A 135 6.68 -11.23 -5.54
C SER A 135 7.01 -10.48 -6.84
N GLY A 136 6.77 -9.17 -6.90
CA GLY A 136 7.07 -8.34 -8.05
C GLY A 136 8.57 -8.25 -8.33
N VAL A 137 9.37 -8.09 -7.27
CA VAL A 137 10.83 -8.10 -7.37
C VAL A 137 11.34 -9.47 -7.84
N ALA A 138 10.79 -10.56 -7.31
CA ALA A 138 11.17 -11.92 -7.73
C ALA A 138 10.90 -12.15 -9.22
N VAL A 139 9.72 -11.76 -9.71
CA VAL A 139 9.37 -11.85 -11.14
C VAL A 139 10.29 -10.97 -11.99
N MET A 140 10.60 -9.75 -11.55
CA MET A 140 11.50 -8.86 -12.26
C MET A 140 12.90 -9.45 -12.40
N LEU A 141 13.48 -9.96 -11.30
CA LEU A 141 14.81 -10.56 -11.30
C LEU A 141 14.86 -11.82 -12.17
N GLU A 142 13.81 -12.65 -12.13
CA GLU A 142 13.72 -13.84 -12.96
C GLU A 142 13.60 -13.50 -14.46
N ALA A 143 12.81 -12.47 -14.80
CA ALA A 143 12.73 -11.98 -16.17
C ALA A 143 14.10 -11.45 -16.66
N ILE A 144 14.82 -10.68 -15.83
CA ILE A 144 16.17 -10.21 -16.13
C ILE A 144 17.11 -11.39 -16.36
N ARG A 145 17.08 -12.41 -15.48
CA ARG A 145 17.92 -13.61 -15.60
C ARG A 145 17.68 -14.33 -16.92
N ILE A 146 16.42 -14.57 -17.29
CA ILE A 146 16.06 -15.24 -18.55
C ILE A 146 16.48 -14.40 -19.77
N MET A 147 16.25 -13.09 -19.75
CA MET A 147 16.69 -12.19 -20.84
C MET A 147 18.21 -12.26 -21.03
N TYR A 148 18.96 -12.28 -19.93
CA TYR A 148 20.42 -12.40 -19.97
C TYR A 148 20.88 -13.77 -20.51
N GLU A 149 20.37 -14.87 -19.95
CA GLU A 149 20.80 -16.23 -20.31
C GLU A 149 20.45 -16.61 -21.76
N THR A 150 19.35 -16.09 -22.29
CA THR A 150 18.93 -16.33 -23.68
C THR A 150 19.61 -15.39 -24.69
N GLY A 151 20.40 -14.41 -24.22
CA GLY A 151 21.02 -13.40 -25.07
C GLY A 151 20.01 -12.48 -25.73
N TYR A 152 18.88 -12.21 -25.07
CA TYR A 152 17.81 -11.36 -25.59
C TYR A 152 18.32 -9.95 -25.91
N ARG A 153 17.99 -9.46 -27.11
CA ARG A 153 18.39 -8.14 -27.62
C ARG A 153 17.15 -7.32 -27.92
N PRO A 154 16.75 -6.39 -27.03
CA PRO A 154 15.50 -5.67 -27.19
C PRO A 154 15.63 -4.54 -28.21
N TYR A 155 14.53 -4.19 -28.88
CA TYR A 155 14.46 -3.00 -29.76
C TYR A 155 14.18 -1.70 -29.00
N LYS A 156 13.82 -1.79 -27.71
CA LYS A 156 13.62 -0.66 -26.79
C LYS A 156 14.47 -0.88 -25.55
N THR A 157 14.94 0.21 -24.94
CA THR A 157 15.70 0.09 -23.70
C THR A 157 14.76 -0.35 -22.58
N PHE A 158 15.14 -1.36 -21.81
CA PHE A 158 14.46 -1.67 -20.55
C PHE A 158 15.13 -0.92 -19.41
N LEU A 159 14.35 -0.26 -18.57
CA LEU A 159 14.77 0.27 -17.28
C LEU A 159 14.04 -0.50 -16.19
N PHE A 160 14.80 -1.15 -15.32
CA PHE A 160 14.32 -1.87 -14.16
C PHE A 160 14.52 -0.98 -12.93
N VAL A 161 13.45 -0.77 -12.16
CA VAL A 161 13.47 0.04 -10.96
C VAL A 161 12.86 -0.76 -9.81
N ALA A 162 13.66 -1.02 -8.78
CA ALA A 162 13.18 -1.48 -7.49
C ALA A 162 13.20 -0.33 -6.49
#